data_AF-A0A3D4FBW0-F1
#
_entry.id   AF-A0A3D4FBW0-F1
#
_cell.length_a   1.000
_cell.length_b   1.000
_cell.length_c   1.000
_cell.angle_alpha   90.00
_cell.angle_beta   90.00
_cell.angle_gamma   90.00
#
_symmetry.space_group_name_H-M   'P 1'
#
loop_
_entity.id
_entity.type
_entity.pdbx_description
1 polymer ?
#
loop_
_entity_poly.entity_id
_entity_poly.type
_entity_poly.pdbx_seq_one_letter_code
_entity_poly.pdbx_strand_id
1 'polypeptide(L)' 'ADGQTYRAAALPVQGPIDVVGAGDAVTANLVAAKAAGAQPDEVLTLAMKAASCVIHQLGTTGVATRADLMNEPRSTG' A
#
# COMPACT_ATOMS: atom_id res chain seq x y z
N ALA A 1 -17.19 21.16 -4.97
CA ALA A 1 -16.31 20.05 -4.59
C ALA A 1 -17.16 19.13 -3.73
N ASP A 2 -17.54 17.98 -4.26
CA ASP A 2 -18.77 17.30 -3.86
C ASP A 2 -18.58 16.38 -2.64
N GLY A 3 -17.55 16.64 -1.82
CA GLY A 3 -17.33 15.99 -0.52
C GLY A 3 -17.17 14.48 -0.57
N GLN A 4 -16.66 13.90 -1.66
CA GLN A 4 -16.57 12.45 -1.81
C GLN A 4 -15.45 11.85 -0.96
N THR A 5 -15.77 10.76 -0.26
CA THR A 5 -14.84 10.01 0.59
C THR A 5 -14.73 8.57 0.13
N TYR A 6 -13.50 8.04 0.12
CA TYR A 6 -13.21 6.66 -0.26
C TYR A 6 -12.43 5.97 0.86
N ARG A 7 -12.66 4.67 1.06
CA ARG A 7 -11.99 3.89 2.10
C ARG A 7 -11.65 2.50 1.59
N ALA A 8 -10.48 2.00 1.97
CA ALA A 8 -10.07 0.62 1.76
C ALA A 8 -9.62 0.00 3.08
N ALA A 9 -9.78 -1.32 3.20
CA ALA A 9 -9.20 -2.08 4.30
C ALA A 9 -7.69 -2.30 4.05
N ALA A 10 -6.93 -2.41 5.13
CA ALA A 10 -5.56 -2.92 5.03
C ALA A 10 -5.57 -4.40 4.63
N LEU A 11 -4.49 -4.86 4.00
CA LEU A 11 -4.29 -6.29 3.75
C LEU A 11 -4.03 -7.02 5.08
N PRO A 12 -4.36 -8.32 5.18
CA PRO A 12 -4.09 -9.11 6.37
C PRO A 12 -2.61 -9.06 6.75
N VAL A 13 -2.35 -8.80 8.02
CA VAL A 13 -1.00 -8.87 8.60
C VAL A 13 -0.62 -10.33 8.81
N GLN A 14 0.58 -10.73 8.40
CA GLN A 14 1.03 -12.12 8.46
C GLN A 14 2.43 -12.20 9.07
N GLY A 15 2.52 -12.71 10.30
CA GLY A 15 3.79 -12.85 11.01
C GLY A 15 4.29 -11.53 11.62
N PRO A 16 5.59 -11.45 11.97
CA PRO A 16 6.19 -10.26 12.53
C PRO A 16 6.13 -9.08 11.55
N ILE A 17 5.95 -7.87 12.08
CA ILE A 17 5.93 -6.63 11.31
C ILE A 17 6.85 -5.56 11.90
N ASP A 18 7.23 -4.62 11.04
CA ASP A 18 7.91 -3.36 11.38
C ASP A 18 7.19 -2.23 10.66
N VAL A 19 6.61 -1.28 11.40
CA VAL A 19 5.75 -0.24 10.82
C VAL A 19 6.51 0.93 10.20
N VAL A 20 7.84 0.98 10.36
CA VAL A 20 8.67 2.07 9.85
C VAL A 20 8.54 2.16 8.32
N GLY A 21 8.26 3.36 7.80
CA GLY A 21 8.09 3.61 6.37
C GLY A 21 6.71 3.26 5.79
N ALA A 22 5.80 2.65 6.56
CA ALA A 22 4.47 2.30 6.06
C ALA A 22 3.65 3.53 5.61
N GLY A 23 3.70 4.62 6.38
CA GLY A 23 3.03 5.88 6.04
C GLY A 23 3.63 6.57 4.80
N ASP A 24 4.95 6.50 4.64
CA ASP A 24 5.64 7.01 3.46
C ASP A 24 5.26 6.21 2.21
N ALA A 25 5.18 4.88 2.33
CA ALA A 25 4.75 4.00 1.25
C ALA A 25 3.30 4.29 0.82
N VAL A 26 2.38 4.52 1.77
CA VAL A 26 1.01 4.95 1.47
C VAL A 26 1.02 6.26 0.70
N THR A 27 1.73 7.27 1.21
CA THR A 27 1.74 8.62 0.64
C THR A 27 2.34 8.62 -0.77
N ALA A 28 3.49 7.98 -0.95
CA ALA A 28 4.18 7.90 -2.23
C ALA A 28 3.31 7.23 -3.31
N ASN A 29 2.66 6.11 -2.99
CA ASN A 29 1.84 5.38 -3.95
C ASN A 29 0.50 6.07 -4.21
N LEU A 30 -0.11 6.69 -3.19
CA LEU A 30 -1.33 7.47 -3.34
C LEU A 30 -1.11 8.65 -4.28
N VAL A 31 -0.05 9.43 -4.04
CA VAL A 31 0.30 10.59 -4.87
C VAL A 31 0.68 10.15 -6.28
N ALA A 32 1.50 9.11 -6.44
CA ALA A 32 1.92 8.62 -7.75
C ALA A 32 0.75 8.11 -8.59
N ALA A 33 -0.12 7.26 -8.02
CA ALA A 33 -1.29 6.75 -8.74
C ALA A 33 -2.27 7.87 -9.08
N LYS A 34 -2.51 8.79 -8.13
CA LYS A 34 -3.42 9.91 -8.39
C LYS A 34 -2.88 10.84 -9.47
N ALA A 35 -1.59 11.14 -9.45
CA ALA A 35 -0.93 11.94 -10.48
C ALA A 35 -0.97 11.25 -11.87
N ALA A 36 -0.98 9.92 -11.89
CA ALA A 36 -1.16 9.13 -13.12
C ALA A 36 -2.62 9.07 -13.62
N GLY A 37 -3.57 9.69 -12.91
CA GLY A 37 -4.99 9.70 -13.29
C GLY A 37 -5.80 8.48 -12.86
N ALA A 38 -5.25 7.66 -11.95
CA ALA A 38 -5.94 6.48 -11.45
C ALA A 38 -7.22 6.82 -10.67
N GLN A 39 -8.17 5.89 -10.68
CA GLN A 39 -9.41 5.98 -9.94
C GLN A 39 -9.19 5.80 -8.43
N PRO A 40 -10.08 6.34 -7.57
CA PRO A 40 -9.88 6.29 -6.12
C PRO A 40 -9.67 4.88 -5.54
N ASP A 41 -10.35 3.87 -6.08
CA ASP A 41 -10.21 2.47 -5.69
C ASP A 41 -8.84 1.88 -6.09
N GLU A 42 -8.34 2.19 -7.28
CA GLU A 42 -7.02 1.79 -7.75
C GLU A 42 -5.92 2.44 -6.90
N VAL A 43 -6.06 3.73 -6.60
CA VAL A 43 -5.16 4.51 -5.75
C VAL A 43 -5.07 3.88 -4.35
N LEU A 44 -6.21 3.60 -3.73
CA LEU A 44 -6.26 3.01 -2.38
C LEU A 44 -5.71 1.58 -2.37
N THR A 45 -6.01 0.79 -3.40
CA THR A 45 -5.51 -0.58 -3.53
C THR A 45 -3.99 -0.60 -3.64
N LEU A 46 -3.40 0.26 -4.48
CA LEU A 46 -1.95 0.36 -4.63
C LEU A 46 -1.28 0.81 -3.32
N ALA A 47 -1.84 1.83 -2.66
CA ALA A 47 -1.31 2.34 -1.40
C ALA A 47 -1.33 1.28 -0.29
N MET A 48 -2.42 0.52 -0.15
CA MET A 48 -2.51 -0.55 0.86
C MET A 48 -1.59 -1.74 0.55
N LYS A 49 -1.40 -2.09 -0.73
CA LYS A 49 -0.41 -3.09 -1.14
C LYS A 49 1.02 -2.66 -0.77
N ALA A 50 1.36 -1.40 -1.06
CA ALA A 50 2.68 -0.87 -0.73
C ALA A 50 2.94 -0.86 0.77
N ALA A 51 1.98 -0.39 1.57
CA ALA A 51 2.05 -0.46 3.03
C ALA A 51 2.23 -1.91 3.51
N SER A 52 1.43 -2.83 2.98
CA SER A 52 1.53 -4.25 3.31
C SER A 52 2.89 -4.84 2.94
N CYS A 53 3.54 -4.41 1.87
CA CYS A 53 4.88 -4.87 1.52
C CYS A 53 5.91 -4.35 2.54
N VAL A 54 5.87 -3.05 2.81
CA VAL A 54 6.84 -2.38 3.70
C VAL A 54 6.75 -2.90 5.13
N ILE A 55 5.54 -3.13 5.67
CA ILE A 55 5.41 -3.58 7.06
C ILE A 55 6.01 -4.97 7.33
N HIS A 56 6.23 -5.78 6.29
CA HIS A 56 6.84 -7.11 6.45
C HIS A 56 8.36 -7.09 6.21
N GLN A 57 8.98 -5.91 6.04
CA GLN A 57 10.43 -5.74 5.91
C GLN A 57 11.03 -5.31 7.25
N LEU A 58 11.51 -6.28 8.03
CA LEU A 58 11.92 -6.06 9.42
C LEU A 58 13.25 -5.32 9.56
N GLY A 59 13.31 -4.32 10.45
CA GLY A 59 14.55 -3.64 10.85
C GLY A 59 15.15 -2.74 9.79
N THR A 60 14.35 -2.34 8.78
CA THR A 60 14.78 -1.49 7.67
C THR A 60 13.71 -0.46 7.34
N THR A 61 14.10 0.66 6.73
CA THR A 61 13.13 1.49 5.99
C THR A 61 12.77 0.72 4.73
N GLY A 62 11.67 -0.04 4.79
CA GLY A 62 11.28 -0.94 3.70
C GLY A 62 10.90 -0.19 2.42
N VAL A 63 11.14 -0.82 1.27
CA VAL A 63 10.79 -0.28 -0.05
C VAL A 63 9.89 -1.28 -0.76
N ALA A 64 8.73 -0.81 -1.25
CA ALA A 64 7.88 -1.61 -2.13
C ALA A 64 8.33 -1.39 -3.58
N THR A 65 8.92 -2.42 -4.19
CA THR A 65 9.32 -2.37 -5.60
C THR A 65 8.12 -2.60 -6.51
N ARG A 66 8.26 -2.28 -7.81
CA ARG A 66 7.22 -2.60 -8.80
C ARG A 66 6.86 -4.08 -8.81
N ALA A 67 7.83 -4.96 -8.67
CA ALA A 67 7.59 -6.41 -8.64
C ALA A 67 6.73 -6.79 -7.43
N ASP A 68 7.00 -6.22 -6.25
CA ASP A 68 6.22 -6.48 -5.04
C ASP A 68 4.75 -6.08 -5.19
N LEU A 69 4.50 -4.96 -5.88
CA LEU A 69 3.15 -4.41 -6.07
C LEU A 69 2.33 -5.16 -7.13
N MET A 70 3.02 -5.78 -8.10
CA MET A 70 2.41 -6.58 -9.17
C MET A 70 2.09 -8.01 -8.71
N ASN A 71 2.71 -8.48 -7.63
CA ASN A 71 2.36 -9.77 -7.04
C ASN A 71 0.92 -9.76 -6.52
N GLU A 72 0.26 -10.91 -6.63
CA GLU A 72 -1.03 -11.09 -5.99
C GLU A 72 -0.87 -11.00 -4.47
N PRO A 73 -1.81 -10.35 -3.77
CA PRO A 73 -1.83 -10.37 -2.32
C PRO A 73 -1.86 -11.83 -1.88
N ARG A 74 -0.86 -12.27 -1.10
CA ARG A 74 -0.74 -13.66 -0.64
C ARG A 74 -2.08 -14.09 -0.06
N SER A 75 -2.74 -15.03 -0.76
CA SER A 75 -4.01 -15.61 -0.35
C SER A 75 -3.94 -16.02 1.11
N THR A 76 -4.87 -15.54 1.93
CA THR A 76 -5.17 -16.11 3.24
C THR A 76 -5.49 -17.59 3.03
N GLY A 77 -4.52 -18.46 3.36
CA GLY A 77 -4.79 -19.85 3.70
C GLY A 77 -5.35 -19.95 5.11
#